data_AF-R9KSE9-F1
#
_entry.id   AF-R9KSE9-F1
#
_cell.length_a   1.000
_cell.length_b   1.000
_cell.length_c   1.000
_cell.angle_alpha   90.00
_cell.angle_beta   90.00
_cell.angle_gamma   90.00
#
_symmetry.space_group_name_H-M   'P 1'
#
loop_
_entity.id
_entity.type
_entity.pdbx_description
1 polymer ?
#
loop_
_entity_poly.entity_id
_entity_poly.type
_entity_poly.pdbx_seq_one_letter_code
_entity_poly.pdbx_strand_id
1 'polypeptide(L)'
;MGKIKISNVITAIICAVSISTVSFYFGTSAASGASISYKSQGKIVFNNNTEDTADDVIFDASDFKTINDMVVSGKRLVGTELNRYPSVNIDLTRTIPDFGELAAAIDTLTDDATADSGKMLKDATAYAKGAKIKGTIPSKGEATYTPGRADQTITSGQYLSGVQTIKGDSGLISSNIAEGKTIFGVTGTAVTESHIIENNKSVDISDINGTITPSNGNNAMEQVTYSVSGVDSDKIVFGKSILGVAGTAEPESHTVLSVNDITEADGTAAKVFIAGKTYKIPAQKYADNDIYISAEKNECSSENIYVDYHLDRYLCYGSSVAAANNTGSSITVSTPEAFRDKSVTVILHIRIKDDSKCAHDLEFTIDDTSVDSVGTGSGDGKSADFYKMSEHISGLTTHELNSFFSYDRLPNELTFYPHENSLGTHQGILYTYSVIYLK
;
A
#
# COMPACT_ATOMS: atom_id res chain seq x y z
N MET A 1 -97.27 -78.58 17.29
CA MET A 1 -96.89 -78.17 15.92
C MET A 1 -98.07 -78.38 15.00
N GLY A 2 -98.86 -77.33 14.76
CA GLY A 2 -100.02 -77.37 13.87
C GLY A 2 -99.59 -77.42 12.41
N LYS A 3 -100.21 -78.32 11.62
CA LYS A 3 -99.98 -78.45 10.18
C LYS A 3 -100.39 -77.15 9.48
N ILE A 4 -99.43 -76.37 9.02
CA ILE A 4 -99.67 -75.22 8.14
C ILE A 4 -100.25 -75.77 6.84
N LYS A 5 -101.45 -75.31 6.46
CA LYS A 5 -102.12 -75.73 5.24
C LYS A 5 -101.27 -75.30 4.04
N ILE A 6 -100.98 -76.24 3.13
CA ILE A 6 -100.17 -76.05 1.90
C ILE A 6 -100.64 -74.84 1.05
N SER A 7 -101.92 -74.49 1.14
CA SER A 7 -102.49 -73.27 0.52
C SER A 7 -101.79 -71.97 0.95
N ASN A 8 -101.42 -71.83 2.22
CA ASN A 8 -100.85 -70.58 2.74
C ASN A 8 -99.39 -70.38 2.30
N VAL A 9 -98.67 -71.47 2.05
CA VAL A 9 -97.28 -71.45 1.57
C VAL A 9 -97.25 -71.08 0.09
N ILE A 10 -98.18 -71.61 -0.72
CA ILE A 10 -98.27 -71.29 -2.14
C ILE A 10 -98.66 -69.80 -2.34
N THR A 11 -99.59 -69.27 -1.55
CA THR A 11 -99.95 -67.84 -1.58
C THR A 11 -98.77 -66.95 -1.17
N ALA A 12 -98.02 -67.31 -0.13
CA ALA A 12 -96.83 -66.56 0.29
C ALA A 12 -95.70 -66.59 -0.76
N ILE A 13 -95.50 -67.73 -1.44
CA ILE A 13 -94.51 -67.88 -2.52
C ILE A 13 -94.94 -67.09 -3.77
N ILE A 14 -96.22 -67.10 -4.15
CA ILE A 14 -96.74 -66.32 -5.28
C ILE A 14 -96.68 -64.81 -5.01
N CYS A 15 -96.91 -64.36 -3.76
CA CYS A 15 -96.70 -62.97 -3.35
C CYS A 15 -95.21 -62.58 -3.37
N ALA A 16 -94.31 -63.45 -2.92
CA ALA A 16 -92.87 -63.16 -2.95
C ALA A 16 -92.31 -63.10 -4.38
N VAL A 17 -92.76 -64.00 -5.27
CA VAL A 17 -92.35 -64.03 -6.68
C VAL A 17 -92.90 -62.81 -7.43
N SER A 18 -94.17 -62.43 -7.21
CA SER A 18 -94.74 -61.25 -7.87
C SER A 18 -94.11 -59.93 -7.40
N ILE A 19 -93.75 -59.80 -6.10
CA ILE A 19 -92.99 -58.66 -5.59
C ILE A 19 -91.58 -58.61 -6.21
N SER A 20 -90.91 -59.74 -6.40
CA SER A 20 -89.55 -59.79 -7.00
C SER A 20 -89.53 -59.45 -8.50
N THR A 21 -90.54 -59.85 -9.28
CA THR A 21 -90.63 -59.50 -10.71
C THR A 21 -91.05 -58.05 -10.95
N VAL A 22 -91.85 -57.50 -10.04
CA VAL A 22 -92.20 -56.08 -9.98
C VAL A 22 -90.91 -55.28 -9.78
N SER A 23 -90.09 -55.61 -8.77
CA SER A 23 -88.80 -54.94 -8.53
C SER A 23 -87.81 -54.98 -9.72
N PHE A 24 -87.84 -56.03 -10.55
CA PHE A 24 -86.97 -56.13 -11.73
C PHE A 24 -87.43 -55.24 -12.90
N TYR A 25 -88.73 -55.00 -13.06
CA TYR A 25 -89.28 -54.10 -14.08
C TYR A 25 -89.18 -52.60 -13.69
N PHE A 26 -89.14 -52.29 -12.38
CA PHE A 26 -88.91 -50.93 -11.87
C PHE A 26 -87.47 -50.43 -12.05
N GLY A 27 -86.49 -51.33 -12.27
CA GLY A 27 -85.13 -50.95 -12.64
C GLY A 27 -85.04 -50.23 -13.99
N THR A 28 -85.95 -50.54 -14.93
CA THR A 28 -85.95 -49.95 -16.28
C THR A 28 -86.87 -48.75 -16.48
N SER A 29 -87.82 -48.52 -15.56
CA SER A 29 -88.82 -47.44 -15.69
C SER A 29 -88.50 -46.16 -14.88
N ALA A 30 -87.41 -46.17 -14.11
CA ALA A 30 -86.85 -44.97 -13.48
C ALA A 30 -86.12 -44.03 -14.47
N ALA A 31 -86.03 -44.41 -15.76
CA ALA A 31 -85.24 -43.73 -16.78
C ALA A 31 -86.03 -42.78 -17.71
N SER A 32 -87.31 -42.48 -17.45
CA SER A 32 -88.10 -41.69 -18.42
C SER A 32 -89.12 -40.71 -17.85
N GLY A 33 -88.98 -40.26 -16.60
CA GLY A 33 -89.91 -39.27 -16.01
C GLY A 33 -91.39 -39.67 -16.06
N ALA A 34 -91.69 -40.94 -16.27
CA ALA A 34 -93.04 -41.45 -16.33
C ALA A 34 -93.59 -41.54 -14.90
N SER A 35 -94.77 -40.97 -14.68
CA SER A 35 -95.52 -41.11 -13.43
C SER A 35 -95.69 -42.59 -13.11
N ILE A 36 -95.01 -43.06 -12.05
CA ILE A 36 -95.25 -44.39 -11.49
C ILE A 36 -96.67 -44.36 -10.93
N SER A 37 -97.61 -44.91 -11.69
CA SER A 37 -98.98 -45.09 -11.24
C SER A 37 -99.00 -46.31 -10.32
N TYR A 38 -98.96 -46.07 -9.00
CA TYR A 38 -99.22 -47.11 -8.01
C TYR A 38 -100.69 -47.52 -8.14
N LYS A 39 -100.99 -48.50 -9.00
CA LYS A 39 -102.29 -49.16 -8.98
C LYS A 39 -102.35 -49.96 -7.68
N SER A 40 -103.08 -49.41 -6.70
CA SER A 40 -103.29 -50.00 -5.36
C SER A 40 -103.45 -51.52 -5.44
N GLN A 41 -102.57 -52.26 -4.74
CA GLN A 41 -102.76 -53.69 -4.50
C GLN A 41 -102.89 -54.03 -3.02
N GLY A 42 -103.02 -53.03 -2.13
CA GLY A 42 -103.26 -53.29 -0.72
C GLY A 42 -103.13 -52.04 0.15
N LYS A 43 -103.96 -51.99 1.20
CA LYS A 43 -103.90 -51.05 2.32
C LYS A 43 -103.29 -51.82 3.48
N ILE A 44 -102.22 -51.32 4.09
CA ILE A 44 -101.74 -51.89 5.36
C ILE A 44 -102.52 -51.19 6.46
N VAL A 45 -103.30 -51.97 7.21
CA VAL A 45 -104.10 -51.46 8.32
C VAL A 45 -103.58 -52.09 9.59
N PHE A 46 -103.11 -51.26 10.50
CA PHE A 46 -102.91 -51.66 11.88
C PHE A 46 -104.23 -51.38 12.60
N ASN A 47 -105.06 -52.42 12.75
CA ASN A 47 -106.35 -52.31 13.40
C ASN A 47 -106.26 -52.71 14.88
N ASN A 48 -107.05 -52.03 15.72
CA ASN A 48 -107.18 -52.35 17.14
C ASN A 48 -108.33 -53.37 17.41
N ASN A 49 -108.97 -53.87 16.35
CA ASN A 49 -110.19 -54.70 16.43
C ASN A 49 -111.35 -54.05 17.22
N THR A 50 -111.39 -52.72 17.31
CA THR A 50 -112.53 -51.95 17.78
C THR A 50 -113.52 -51.73 16.65
N GLU A 51 -114.81 -51.55 16.96
CA GLU A 51 -115.82 -51.19 15.95
C GLU A 51 -115.57 -49.79 15.37
N ASP A 52 -114.87 -48.93 16.12
CA ASP A 52 -114.41 -47.63 15.65
C ASP A 52 -113.11 -47.78 14.84
N THR A 53 -113.19 -47.49 13.55
CA THR A 53 -112.06 -47.49 12.62
C THR A 53 -111.29 -46.16 12.62
N ALA A 54 -111.70 -45.16 13.41
CA ALA A 54 -111.00 -43.88 13.50
C ALA A 54 -109.59 -44.01 14.08
N ASP A 55 -109.35 -45.04 14.90
CA ASP A 55 -108.06 -45.32 15.53
C ASP A 55 -107.14 -46.21 14.66
N ASP A 56 -107.61 -46.69 13.50
CA ASP A 56 -106.81 -47.52 12.60
C ASP A 56 -105.70 -46.69 11.95
N VAL A 57 -104.45 -47.15 12.04
CA VAL A 57 -103.35 -46.57 11.25
C VAL A 57 -103.32 -47.22 9.89
N ILE A 58 -103.50 -46.39 8.87
CA ILE A 58 -103.67 -46.81 7.49
C ILE A 58 -102.49 -46.29 6.68
N PHE A 59 -101.78 -47.20 6.03
CA PHE A 59 -100.84 -46.84 4.97
C PHE A 59 -101.44 -47.24 3.62
N ASP A 60 -101.62 -46.25 2.76
CA ASP A 60 -102.17 -46.43 1.42
C ASP A 60 -101.17 -46.02 0.32
N ALA A 61 -101.61 -46.12 -0.95
CA ALA A 61 -100.77 -45.81 -2.09
C ALA A 61 -100.31 -44.35 -2.16
N SER A 62 -101.07 -43.42 -1.56
CA SER A 62 -100.72 -42.00 -1.51
C SER A 62 -99.58 -41.73 -0.54
N ASP A 63 -99.52 -42.46 0.58
CA ASP A 63 -98.42 -42.40 1.53
C ASP A 63 -97.12 -42.89 0.89
N PHE A 64 -97.15 -44.05 0.21
CA PHE A 64 -95.99 -44.59 -0.49
C PHE A 64 -95.52 -43.68 -1.63
N LYS A 65 -96.45 -43.05 -2.36
CA LYS A 65 -96.12 -42.05 -3.37
C LYS A 65 -95.44 -40.84 -2.75
N THR A 66 -95.95 -40.34 -1.62
CA THR A 66 -95.35 -39.21 -0.89
C THR A 66 -93.92 -39.53 -0.47
N ILE A 67 -93.68 -40.71 0.12
CA ILE A 67 -92.34 -41.18 0.51
C ILE A 67 -91.41 -41.27 -0.71
N ASN A 68 -91.89 -41.87 -1.81
CA ASN A 68 -91.10 -41.95 -3.05
C ASN A 68 -90.75 -40.56 -3.60
N ASP A 69 -91.71 -39.65 -3.66
CA ASP A 69 -91.50 -38.30 -4.19
C ASP A 69 -90.51 -37.52 -3.31
N MET A 70 -90.55 -37.70 -1.99
CA MET A 70 -89.56 -37.14 -1.06
C MET A 70 -88.15 -37.70 -1.32
N VAL A 71 -88.00 -39.01 -1.47
CA VAL A 71 -86.70 -39.65 -1.75
C VAL A 71 -86.15 -39.21 -3.10
N VAL A 72 -86.98 -39.18 -4.14
CA VAL A 72 -86.60 -38.71 -5.47
C VAL A 72 -86.18 -37.24 -5.43
N SER A 73 -86.95 -36.38 -4.77
CA SER A 73 -86.63 -34.96 -4.62
C SER A 73 -85.31 -34.77 -3.88
N GLY A 74 -85.09 -35.50 -2.78
CA GLY A 74 -83.84 -35.48 -2.03
C GLY A 74 -82.63 -35.88 -2.88
N LYS A 75 -82.72 -36.97 -3.64
CA LYS A 75 -81.64 -37.42 -4.53
C LYS A 75 -81.32 -36.41 -5.63
N ARG A 76 -82.35 -35.76 -6.20
CA ARG A 76 -82.16 -34.68 -7.18
C ARG A 76 -81.49 -33.45 -6.57
N LEU A 77 -81.86 -33.07 -5.34
CA LEU A 77 -81.23 -31.95 -4.63
C LEU A 77 -79.74 -32.23 -4.36
N VAL A 78 -79.41 -33.42 -3.84
CA VAL A 78 -78.00 -33.81 -3.62
C VAL A 78 -77.22 -33.82 -4.92
N GLY A 79 -77.75 -34.44 -5.98
CA GLY A 79 -77.09 -34.41 -7.29
C GLY A 79 -76.92 -33.00 -7.87
N THR A 80 -77.88 -32.10 -7.61
CA THR A 80 -77.77 -30.69 -8.04
C THR A 80 -76.62 -29.99 -7.32
N GLU A 81 -76.48 -30.18 -6.01
CA GLU A 81 -75.36 -29.61 -5.25
C GLU A 81 -74.01 -30.21 -5.67
N LEU A 82 -73.95 -31.52 -5.92
CA LEU A 82 -72.73 -32.19 -6.39
C LEU A 82 -72.29 -31.68 -7.78
N ASN A 83 -73.23 -31.41 -8.69
CA ASN A 83 -72.94 -30.82 -10.00
C ASN A 83 -72.41 -29.37 -9.95
N ARG A 84 -72.36 -28.72 -8.78
CA ARG A 84 -71.68 -27.42 -8.64
C ARG A 84 -70.15 -27.56 -8.70
N TYR A 85 -69.64 -28.76 -8.51
CA TYR A 85 -68.22 -29.08 -8.60
C TYR A 85 -67.88 -29.48 -10.04
N PRO A 86 -66.89 -28.85 -10.71
CA PRO A 86 -66.58 -29.11 -12.12
C PRO A 86 -66.19 -30.56 -12.44
N SER A 87 -65.67 -31.27 -11.45
CA SER A 87 -65.29 -32.68 -11.52
C SER A 87 -66.47 -33.66 -11.53
N VAL A 88 -67.69 -33.18 -11.25
CA VAL A 88 -68.91 -34.00 -11.18
C VAL A 88 -69.85 -33.64 -12.33
N ASN A 89 -70.41 -34.67 -12.98
CA ASN A 89 -71.39 -34.51 -14.05
C ASN A 89 -72.47 -35.58 -13.98
N ILE A 90 -73.47 -35.38 -13.13
CA ILE A 90 -74.67 -36.21 -13.02
C ILE A 90 -75.75 -35.64 -13.94
N ASP A 91 -76.23 -36.41 -14.92
CA ASP A 91 -77.32 -35.97 -15.79
C ASP A 91 -78.69 -36.12 -15.10
N LEU A 92 -79.07 -35.09 -14.33
CA LEU A 92 -80.35 -35.03 -13.63
C LEU A 92 -81.56 -34.85 -14.55
N THR A 93 -81.35 -34.61 -15.84
CA THR A 93 -82.44 -34.42 -16.81
C THR A 93 -82.97 -35.74 -17.34
N ARG A 94 -82.14 -36.79 -17.34
CA ARG A 94 -82.46 -38.10 -17.93
C ARG A 94 -82.83 -39.16 -16.88
N THR A 95 -82.19 -39.15 -15.72
CA THR A 95 -82.37 -40.18 -14.70
C THR A 95 -82.38 -39.58 -13.29
N ILE A 96 -83.06 -40.24 -12.37
CA ILE A 96 -82.94 -39.94 -10.93
C ILE A 96 -81.73 -40.73 -10.45
N PRO A 97 -80.68 -40.09 -9.90
CA PRO A 97 -79.50 -40.83 -9.49
C PRO A 97 -79.86 -41.83 -8.39
N ASP A 98 -79.20 -42.98 -8.39
CA ASP A 98 -79.23 -43.87 -7.23
C ASP A 98 -78.22 -43.42 -6.16
N PHE A 99 -78.28 -44.01 -4.98
CA PHE A 99 -77.37 -43.62 -3.89
C PHE A 99 -75.92 -44.02 -4.15
N GLY A 100 -75.68 -45.02 -5.00
CA GLY A 100 -74.34 -45.41 -5.43
C GLY A 100 -73.72 -44.39 -6.38
N GLU A 101 -74.49 -43.87 -7.34
CA GLU A 101 -74.06 -42.78 -8.24
C GLU A 101 -73.76 -41.50 -7.46
N LEU A 102 -74.59 -41.15 -6.47
CA LEU A 102 -74.34 -40.01 -5.59
C LEU A 102 -73.07 -40.21 -4.74
N ALA A 103 -72.84 -41.43 -4.24
CA ALA A 103 -71.63 -41.74 -3.47
C ALA A 103 -70.37 -41.67 -4.36
N ALA A 104 -70.42 -42.22 -5.57
CA ALA A 104 -69.32 -42.15 -6.52
C ALA A 104 -68.97 -40.71 -6.91
N ALA A 105 -69.98 -39.84 -7.07
CA ALA A 105 -69.76 -38.43 -7.34
C ALA A 105 -69.08 -37.68 -6.17
N ILE A 106 -69.27 -38.12 -4.93
CA ILE A 106 -68.55 -37.56 -3.77
C ILE A 106 -67.05 -37.90 -3.85
N ASP A 107 -66.72 -39.13 -4.27
CA ASP A 107 -65.32 -39.56 -4.39
C ASP A 107 -64.55 -38.75 -5.46
N THR A 108 -65.22 -38.31 -6.52
CA THR A 108 -64.57 -37.56 -7.62
C THR A 108 -64.51 -36.05 -7.40
N LEU A 109 -65.07 -35.51 -6.30
CA LEU A 109 -65.19 -34.05 -6.06
C LEU A 109 -63.90 -33.26 -6.24
N THR A 110 -62.74 -33.88 -6.02
CA THR A 110 -61.42 -33.23 -6.06
C THR A 110 -60.47 -33.84 -7.08
N ASP A 111 -60.98 -34.60 -8.05
CA ASP A 111 -60.14 -35.28 -9.05
C ASP A 111 -59.47 -34.33 -10.04
N ASP A 112 -60.11 -33.19 -10.30
CA ASP A 112 -59.57 -32.10 -11.11
C ASP A 112 -58.58 -31.21 -10.34
N ALA A 113 -58.46 -31.38 -9.02
CA ALA A 113 -57.56 -30.58 -8.20
C ALA A 113 -56.09 -30.89 -8.51
N THR A 114 -55.33 -29.85 -8.84
CA THR A 114 -53.90 -29.94 -9.18
C THR A 114 -52.96 -29.55 -8.03
N ALA A 115 -53.51 -29.38 -6.83
CA ALA A 115 -52.76 -29.01 -5.64
C ALA A 115 -51.80 -30.15 -5.27
N ASP A 116 -50.57 -29.78 -4.93
CA ASP A 116 -49.49 -30.69 -4.58
C ASP A 116 -48.71 -30.08 -3.41
N SER A 117 -48.15 -30.92 -2.53
CA SER A 117 -47.42 -30.45 -1.35
C SER A 117 -46.27 -29.49 -1.70
N GLY A 118 -45.58 -29.74 -2.82
CA GLY A 118 -44.47 -28.92 -3.32
C GLY A 118 -44.90 -27.60 -3.96
N LYS A 119 -46.20 -27.34 -4.12
CA LYS A 119 -46.76 -26.08 -4.66
C LYS A 119 -47.37 -25.19 -3.57
N MET A 120 -47.32 -25.62 -2.31
CA MET A 120 -48.00 -24.96 -1.20
C MET A 120 -47.04 -24.61 -0.09
N LEU A 121 -47.29 -23.47 0.57
CA LEU A 121 -46.52 -23.05 1.75
C LEU A 121 -46.59 -24.12 2.85
N LYS A 122 -45.50 -24.22 3.61
CA LYS A 122 -45.41 -25.13 4.74
C LYS A 122 -46.62 -24.94 5.66
N ASP A 123 -47.22 -26.08 6.02
CA ASP A 123 -48.40 -26.16 6.89
C ASP A 123 -49.73 -25.68 6.31
N ALA A 124 -49.77 -25.08 5.12
CA ALA A 124 -51.02 -24.86 4.41
C ALA A 124 -51.66 -26.20 4.03
N THR A 125 -52.99 -26.29 4.06
CA THR A 125 -53.72 -27.54 3.77
C THR A 125 -54.69 -27.38 2.60
N ALA A 126 -54.81 -28.42 1.78
CA ALA A 126 -55.79 -28.51 0.70
C ALA A 126 -56.33 -29.94 0.60
N TYR A 127 -57.41 -30.13 -0.16
CA TYR A 127 -57.92 -31.46 -0.54
C TYR A 127 -57.70 -31.65 -2.04
N ALA A 128 -57.12 -32.78 -2.42
CA ALA A 128 -56.93 -33.18 -3.81
C ALA A 128 -57.03 -34.70 -3.91
N LYS A 129 -57.74 -35.20 -4.92
CA LYS A 129 -57.91 -36.65 -5.19
C LYS A 129 -58.35 -37.44 -3.94
N GLY A 130 -59.30 -36.88 -3.19
CA GLY A 130 -59.86 -37.49 -1.98
C GLY A 130 -58.96 -37.44 -0.73
N ALA A 131 -57.77 -36.84 -0.80
CA ALA A 131 -56.83 -36.79 0.31
C ALA A 131 -56.56 -35.36 0.80
N LYS A 132 -56.39 -35.21 2.11
CA LYS A 132 -55.86 -33.98 2.70
C LYS A 132 -54.35 -33.92 2.50
N ILE A 133 -53.89 -32.92 1.77
CA ILE A 133 -52.46 -32.67 1.55
C ILE A 133 -52.00 -31.46 2.38
N LYS A 134 -50.72 -31.46 2.74
CA LYS A 134 -50.07 -30.41 3.52
C LYS A 134 -48.89 -29.86 2.72
N GLY A 135 -48.80 -28.54 2.61
CA GLY A 135 -47.73 -27.88 1.88
C GLY A 135 -46.38 -28.03 2.56
N THR A 136 -45.32 -27.97 1.75
CA THR A 136 -43.94 -28.20 2.17
C THR A 136 -43.00 -27.05 1.85
N ILE A 137 -43.40 -26.03 1.07
CA ILE A 137 -42.53 -24.91 0.70
C ILE A 137 -42.18 -24.10 1.97
N PRO A 138 -40.94 -24.11 2.45
CA PRO A 138 -40.55 -23.29 3.59
C PRO A 138 -40.56 -21.80 3.23
N SER A 139 -40.92 -20.96 4.20
CA SER A 139 -40.84 -19.51 4.06
C SER A 139 -39.49 -18.99 4.52
N LYS A 140 -38.96 -18.00 3.80
CA LYS A 140 -37.80 -17.22 4.17
C LYS A 140 -38.23 -15.78 4.39
N GLY A 141 -38.05 -15.31 5.62
CA GLY A 141 -38.28 -13.92 5.99
C GLY A 141 -37.33 -12.95 5.29
N GLU A 142 -37.49 -11.67 5.62
CA GLU A 142 -36.64 -10.58 5.17
C GLU A 142 -35.16 -10.86 5.47
N ALA A 143 -34.30 -10.53 4.51
CA ALA A 143 -32.86 -10.65 4.63
C ALA A 143 -32.13 -9.58 3.79
N THR A 144 -30.98 -9.15 4.27
CA THR A 144 -30.04 -8.30 3.53
C THR A 144 -28.77 -9.07 3.22
N TYR A 145 -28.34 -9.04 1.96
CA TYR A 145 -27.11 -9.64 1.46
C TYR A 145 -26.13 -8.53 1.11
N THR A 146 -24.97 -8.53 1.76
CA THR A 146 -23.86 -7.63 1.41
C THR A 146 -22.87 -8.43 0.56
N PRO A 147 -22.72 -8.14 -0.75
CA PRO A 147 -21.79 -8.88 -1.61
C PRO A 147 -20.41 -9.02 -0.99
N GLY A 148 -19.83 -10.21 -1.11
CA GLY A 148 -18.50 -10.52 -0.60
C GLY A 148 -17.67 -11.22 -1.67
N ARG A 149 -16.50 -11.75 -1.28
CA ARG A 149 -15.65 -12.50 -2.20
C ARG A 149 -16.29 -13.81 -2.68
N ALA A 150 -17.11 -14.44 -1.85
CA ALA A 150 -17.79 -15.70 -2.15
C ALA A 150 -19.26 -15.45 -2.50
N ASP A 151 -19.80 -16.34 -3.34
CA ASP A 151 -21.21 -16.32 -3.72
C ASP A 151 -22.11 -16.45 -2.50
N GLN A 152 -23.16 -15.64 -2.48
CA GLN A 152 -24.25 -15.76 -1.52
C GLN A 152 -25.48 -16.28 -2.24
N THR A 153 -25.91 -17.47 -1.85
CA THR A 153 -26.99 -18.18 -2.52
C THR A 153 -28.26 -18.14 -1.69
N ILE A 154 -29.37 -17.75 -2.32
CA ILE A 154 -30.71 -18.04 -1.83
C ILE A 154 -31.09 -19.40 -2.40
N THR A 155 -31.12 -20.44 -1.57
CA THR A 155 -31.47 -21.80 -2.02
C THR A 155 -32.85 -21.80 -2.68
N SER A 156 -32.98 -22.52 -3.79
CA SER A 156 -34.25 -22.70 -4.50
C SER A 156 -35.28 -23.43 -3.63
N GLY A 157 -36.56 -23.34 -4.04
CA GLY A 157 -37.66 -24.02 -3.35
C GLY A 157 -38.13 -23.36 -2.06
N GLN A 158 -37.78 -22.08 -1.85
CA GLN A 158 -38.27 -21.29 -0.72
C GLN A 158 -39.22 -20.20 -1.19
N TYR A 159 -40.23 -19.89 -0.38
CA TYR A 159 -41.08 -18.72 -0.57
C TYR A 159 -40.47 -17.52 0.14
N LEU A 160 -40.21 -16.44 -0.60
CA LEU A 160 -39.67 -15.19 -0.05
C LEU A 160 -40.82 -14.36 0.52
N SER A 161 -41.07 -14.50 1.82
CA SER A 161 -42.17 -13.81 2.50
C SER A 161 -41.84 -12.38 2.90
N GLY A 162 -40.56 -12.00 2.83
CA GLY A 162 -40.08 -10.64 3.09
C GLY A 162 -39.16 -10.14 1.97
N VAL A 163 -38.85 -8.84 2.00
CA VAL A 163 -37.97 -8.20 1.02
C VAL A 163 -36.57 -8.77 1.14
N GLN A 164 -36.00 -9.21 0.02
CA GLN A 164 -34.59 -9.62 -0.04
C GLN A 164 -33.79 -8.49 -0.68
N THR A 165 -32.94 -7.84 0.12
CA THR A 165 -32.13 -6.71 -0.36
C THR A 165 -30.72 -7.17 -0.65
N ILE A 166 -30.28 -7.06 -1.90
CA ILE A 166 -28.86 -7.19 -2.25
C ILE A 166 -28.27 -5.78 -2.24
N LYS A 167 -27.33 -5.50 -1.34
CA LYS A 167 -26.74 -4.17 -1.21
C LYS A 167 -25.88 -3.86 -2.43
N GLY A 168 -26.20 -2.75 -3.10
CA GLY A 168 -25.27 -2.12 -4.03
C GLY A 168 -24.17 -1.37 -3.28
N ASP A 169 -23.07 -1.12 -3.97
CA ASP A 169 -21.98 -0.27 -3.50
C ASP A 169 -21.90 0.96 -4.43
N SER A 170 -22.10 2.16 -3.89
CA SER A 170 -21.99 3.41 -4.67
C SER A 170 -20.57 3.68 -5.16
N GLY A 171 -19.57 3.04 -4.56
CA GLY A 171 -18.18 3.07 -4.99
C GLY A 171 -17.88 2.16 -6.18
N LEU A 172 -18.82 1.31 -6.62
CA LEU A 172 -18.70 0.48 -7.82
C LEU A 172 -18.88 1.30 -9.10
N ILE A 173 -17.96 2.24 -9.31
CA ILE A 173 -17.88 3.13 -10.48
C ILE A 173 -16.49 2.99 -11.10
N SER A 174 -16.39 3.21 -12.42
CA SER A 174 -15.16 2.97 -13.17
C SER A 174 -13.96 3.76 -12.64
N SER A 175 -14.18 5.00 -12.18
CA SER A 175 -13.13 5.87 -11.66
C SER A 175 -12.52 5.42 -10.33
N ASN A 176 -13.17 4.50 -9.61
CA ASN A 176 -12.64 3.93 -8.36
C ASN A 176 -11.94 2.58 -8.58
N ILE A 177 -12.06 2.00 -9.77
CA ILE A 177 -11.51 0.69 -10.11
C ILE A 177 -10.28 0.93 -10.96
N ALA A 178 -9.16 0.31 -10.57
CA ALA A 178 -7.89 0.42 -11.29
C ALA A 178 -8.04 0.04 -12.76
N GLU A 179 -7.37 0.80 -13.64
CA GLU A 179 -7.36 0.55 -15.07
C GLU A 179 -6.96 -0.90 -15.41
N GLY A 180 -7.66 -1.50 -16.37
CA GLY A 180 -7.45 -2.90 -16.77
C GLY A 180 -8.00 -3.94 -15.79
N LYS A 181 -8.64 -3.53 -14.68
CA LYS A 181 -9.41 -4.43 -13.80
C LYS A 181 -10.89 -4.33 -14.11
N THR A 182 -11.62 -5.41 -13.80
CA THR A 182 -13.07 -5.45 -13.89
C THR A 182 -13.63 -6.04 -12.60
N ILE A 183 -14.56 -5.33 -11.98
CA ILE A 183 -15.25 -5.78 -10.76
C ILE A 183 -16.75 -5.77 -11.07
N PHE A 184 -17.41 -6.93 -10.93
CA PHE A 184 -18.84 -7.10 -11.23
C PHE A 184 -19.28 -6.54 -12.60
N GLY A 185 -18.43 -6.68 -13.62
CA GLY A 185 -18.71 -6.19 -14.98
C GLY A 185 -18.41 -4.71 -15.22
N VAL A 186 -18.00 -3.95 -14.21
CA VAL A 186 -17.56 -2.55 -14.36
C VAL A 186 -16.06 -2.53 -14.64
N THR A 187 -15.67 -2.05 -15.83
CA THR A 187 -14.27 -1.87 -16.22
C THR A 187 -13.69 -0.62 -15.57
N GLY A 188 -12.51 -0.76 -14.97
CA GLY A 188 -11.81 0.32 -14.30
C GLY A 188 -11.17 1.32 -15.25
N THR A 189 -11.21 2.59 -14.85
CA THR A 189 -10.58 3.73 -15.54
C THR A 189 -9.69 4.55 -14.61
N ALA A 190 -9.49 4.09 -13.36
CA ALA A 190 -8.63 4.78 -12.41
C ALA A 190 -7.16 4.54 -12.80
N VAL A 191 -6.50 5.60 -13.25
CA VAL A 191 -5.06 5.58 -13.51
C VAL A 191 -4.34 5.65 -12.16
N THR A 192 -3.62 4.60 -11.80
CA THR A 192 -2.75 4.61 -10.63
C THR A 192 -1.41 5.23 -11.02
N GLU A 193 -1.14 6.44 -10.57
CA GLU A 193 0.20 7.04 -10.74
C GLU A 193 1.19 6.31 -9.84
N SER A 194 2.22 5.72 -10.45
CA SER A 194 3.37 5.21 -9.72
C SER A 194 4.36 6.35 -9.53
N HIS A 195 4.39 6.95 -8.35
CA HIS A 195 5.47 7.86 -8.00
C HIS A 195 6.69 7.02 -7.61
N ILE A 196 7.57 6.76 -8.58
CA ILE A 196 8.89 6.22 -8.27
C ILE A 196 9.72 7.38 -7.72
N ILE A 197 9.91 7.42 -6.40
CA ILE A 197 10.85 8.33 -5.76
C ILE A 197 12.24 7.69 -5.86
N GLU A 198 13.08 8.20 -6.76
CA GLU A 198 14.49 7.81 -6.81
C GLU A 198 15.24 8.48 -5.66
N ASN A 199 15.72 7.68 -4.71
CA ASN A 199 16.44 8.20 -3.53
C ASN A 199 17.81 8.80 -3.86
N ASN A 200 18.47 8.36 -4.94
CA ASN A 200 19.72 8.95 -5.45
C ASN A 200 20.01 8.48 -6.87
N LYS A 201 20.43 9.42 -7.74
CA LYS A 201 20.97 9.14 -9.08
C LYS A 201 22.38 9.72 -9.17
N SER A 202 23.37 8.85 -9.36
CA SER A 202 24.77 9.24 -9.57
C SER A 202 25.10 9.22 -11.05
N VAL A 203 25.86 10.21 -11.51
CA VAL A 203 26.31 10.36 -12.90
C VAL A 203 27.78 10.73 -12.89
N ASP A 204 28.58 10.05 -13.71
CA ASP A 204 29.98 10.41 -13.94
C ASP A 204 30.04 11.70 -14.78
N ILE A 205 30.77 12.69 -14.29
CA ILE A 205 30.97 13.97 -14.99
C ILE A 205 32.18 13.82 -15.92
N SER A 206 31.94 13.81 -17.22
CA SER A 206 32.99 13.71 -18.26
C SER A 206 33.26 15.00 -19.02
N ASP A 207 32.35 15.97 -18.92
CA ASP A 207 32.39 17.24 -19.67
C ASP A 207 32.15 18.42 -18.73
N ILE A 208 32.53 19.62 -19.16
CA ILE A 208 32.29 20.86 -18.42
C ILE A 208 30.82 21.28 -18.38
N ASN A 209 29.96 20.70 -19.21
CA ASN A 209 28.52 20.93 -19.20
C ASN A 209 27.79 19.61 -19.43
N GLY A 210 26.68 19.41 -18.72
CA GLY A 210 25.85 18.23 -18.92
C GLY A 210 24.51 18.28 -18.19
N THR A 211 23.76 17.18 -18.29
CA THR A 211 22.43 17.06 -17.69
C THR A 211 22.29 15.73 -16.95
N ILE A 212 21.58 15.75 -15.83
CA ILE A 212 21.15 14.57 -15.08
C ILE A 212 19.64 14.49 -15.24
N THR A 213 19.20 13.54 -16.07
CA THR A 213 17.77 13.33 -16.34
C THR A 213 17.20 12.28 -15.37
N PRO A 214 16.02 12.46 -14.77
CA PRO A 214 15.35 11.44 -13.95
C PRO A 214 15.18 10.11 -14.71
N SER A 215 15.03 8.99 -14.00
CA SER A 215 14.79 7.71 -14.67
C SER A 215 13.36 7.63 -15.22
N ASN A 216 13.17 6.83 -16.27
CA ASN A 216 11.87 6.68 -16.91
C ASN A 216 10.79 6.28 -15.89
N GLY A 217 9.70 7.05 -15.85
CA GLY A 217 8.58 6.84 -14.92
C GLY A 217 8.66 7.67 -13.64
N ASN A 218 9.78 8.35 -13.37
CA ASN A 218 9.84 9.35 -12.31
C ASN A 218 9.23 10.67 -12.82
N ASN A 219 8.06 11.01 -12.30
CA ASN A 219 7.31 12.22 -12.65
C ASN A 219 7.41 13.33 -11.58
N ALA A 220 8.20 13.10 -10.52
CA ALA A 220 8.30 13.99 -9.37
C ALA A 220 9.54 14.91 -9.40
N MET A 221 10.50 14.64 -10.29
CA MET A 221 11.78 15.36 -10.39
C MET A 221 11.94 15.98 -11.77
N GLU A 222 12.45 17.21 -11.84
CA GLU A 222 12.86 17.85 -13.10
C GLU A 222 14.32 17.52 -13.46
N GLN A 223 14.72 17.78 -14.70
CA GLN A 223 16.11 17.62 -15.15
C GLN A 223 17.03 18.60 -14.41
N VAL A 224 18.15 18.11 -13.90
CA VAL A 224 19.21 18.95 -13.31
C VAL A 224 20.30 19.19 -14.36
N THR A 225 20.68 20.45 -14.56
CA THR A 225 21.80 20.82 -15.43
C THR A 225 23.00 21.22 -14.58
N TYR A 226 24.22 20.93 -15.07
CA TYR A 226 25.45 21.31 -14.38
C TYR A 226 26.43 21.98 -15.33
N SER A 227 27.24 22.88 -14.77
CA SER A 227 28.38 23.49 -15.43
C SER A 227 29.58 23.54 -14.47
N VAL A 228 30.75 23.16 -14.97
CA VAL A 228 32.01 23.20 -14.23
C VAL A 228 32.85 24.35 -14.76
N SER A 229 33.17 25.31 -13.90
CA SER A 229 33.98 26.48 -14.24
C SER A 229 35.46 26.27 -13.93
N GLY A 230 36.33 27.05 -14.59
CA GLY A 230 37.79 27.06 -14.33
C GLY A 230 38.60 25.98 -15.03
N VAL A 231 37.98 25.22 -15.95
CA VAL A 231 38.68 24.25 -16.82
C VAL A 231 39.04 24.94 -18.13
N ASP A 232 40.13 25.70 -18.10
CA ASP A 232 40.63 26.44 -19.26
C ASP A 232 41.73 25.64 -19.98
N SER A 233 41.64 25.49 -21.31
CA SER A 233 42.58 24.66 -22.08
C SER A 233 44.03 25.13 -21.97
N ASP A 234 44.24 26.44 -21.84
CA ASP A 234 45.56 27.09 -21.73
C ASP A 234 46.26 26.85 -20.39
N LYS A 235 45.55 26.33 -19.39
CA LYS A 235 46.10 25.92 -18.09
C LYS A 235 46.32 24.41 -17.99
N ILE A 236 45.93 23.65 -19.02
CA ILE A 236 46.10 22.20 -19.08
C ILE A 236 47.26 21.90 -20.02
N VAL A 237 48.21 21.09 -19.55
CA VAL A 237 49.39 20.68 -20.34
C VAL A 237 48.96 19.95 -21.62
N PHE A 238 49.60 20.29 -22.74
CA PHE A 238 49.35 19.69 -24.04
C PHE A 238 49.42 18.16 -23.99
N GLY A 239 48.42 17.50 -24.58
CA GLY A 239 48.26 16.04 -24.53
C GLY A 239 47.60 15.51 -23.24
N LYS A 240 47.24 16.38 -22.29
CA LYS A 240 46.35 16.05 -21.16
C LYS A 240 44.93 16.57 -21.41
N SER A 241 43.98 16.07 -20.63
CA SER A 241 42.60 16.55 -20.64
C SER A 241 42.01 16.51 -19.25
N ILE A 242 41.16 17.50 -18.94
CA ILE A 242 40.31 17.53 -17.76
C ILE A 242 38.89 17.76 -18.25
N LEU A 243 37.96 16.87 -17.89
CA LEU A 243 36.54 16.96 -18.24
C LEU A 243 36.29 17.26 -19.74
N GLY A 244 36.94 16.50 -20.61
CA GLY A 244 36.79 16.62 -22.07
C GLY A 244 37.52 17.82 -22.69
N VAL A 245 38.01 18.78 -21.89
CA VAL A 245 38.79 19.91 -22.38
C VAL A 245 40.23 19.46 -22.58
N ALA A 246 40.71 19.50 -23.82
CA ALA A 246 42.09 19.18 -24.17
C ALA A 246 43.03 20.35 -23.84
N GLY A 247 44.20 20.04 -23.31
CA GLY A 247 45.20 21.04 -22.94
C GLY A 247 45.98 21.61 -24.12
N THR A 248 46.32 22.89 -24.01
CA THR A 248 47.11 23.65 -24.99
C THR A 248 48.35 24.29 -24.38
N ALA A 249 48.61 24.14 -23.08
CA ALA A 249 49.81 24.65 -22.44
C ALA A 249 51.04 23.83 -22.88
N GLU A 250 52.06 24.50 -23.43
CA GLU A 250 53.30 23.83 -23.83
C GLU A 250 54.00 23.21 -22.59
N PRO A 251 54.56 21.99 -22.68
CA PRO A 251 55.30 21.40 -21.58
C PRO A 251 56.54 22.25 -21.25
N GLU A 252 56.72 22.60 -19.98
CA GLU A 252 57.97 23.23 -19.55
C GLU A 252 59.13 22.24 -19.69
N SER A 253 60.12 22.60 -20.50
CA SER A 253 61.32 21.79 -20.73
C SER A 253 62.39 22.15 -19.71
N HIS A 254 62.60 21.29 -18.70
CA HIS A 254 63.76 21.38 -17.83
C HIS A 254 64.94 20.60 -18.41
N THR A 255 66.09 21.25 -18.58
CA THR A 255 67.35 20.56 -18.90
C THR A 255 68.07 20.24 -17.59
N VAL A 256 68.19 18.95 -17.26
CA VAL A 256 68.93 18.49 -16.07
C VAL A 256 70.43 18.57 -16.37
N LEU A 257 71.19 19.26 -15.53
CA LEU A 257 72.65 19.25 -15.56
C LEU A 257 73.17 18.14 -14.64
N SER A 258 74.10 17.34 -15.15
CA SER A 258 74.83 16.35 -14.34
C SER A 258 76.13 16.97 -13.81
N VAL A 259 76.64 16.48 -12.68
CA VAL A 259 78.00 16.83 -12.18
C VAL A 259 79.07 16.58 -13.26
N ASN A 260 78.84 15.64 -14.17
CA ASN A 260 79.75 15.36 -15.28
C ASN A 260 79.80 16.47 -16.34
N ASP A 261 78.85 17.40 -16.34
CA ASP A 261 78.79 18.53 -17.27
C ASP A 261 79.61 19.74 -16.75
N ILE A 262 80.21 19.63 -15.56
CA ILE A 262 81.10 20.61 -14.95
C ILE A 262 82.53 20.05 -14.99
N THR A 263 83.41 20.71 -15.74
CA THR A 263 84.80 20.24 -15.95
C THR A 263 85.80 20.85 -14.97
N GLU A 264 85.35 21.82 -14.16
CA GLU A 264 86.14 22.58 -13.22
C GLU A 264 86.22 21.89 -11.85
N ALA A 265 87.35 22.07 -11.15
CA ALA A 265 87.59 21.42 -9.87
C ALA A 265 86.60 21.89 -8.78
N ASP A 266 86.18 20.96 -7.92
CA ASP A 266 85.29 21.24 -6.79
C ASP A 266 85.75 22.45 -5.97
N GLY A 267 84.80 23.34 -5.68
CA GLY A 267 85.06 24.56 -4.91
C GLY A 267 85.58 25.75 -5.72
N THR A 268 85.81 25.63 -7.03
CA THR A 268 86.08 26.78 -7.93
C THR A 268 84.84 27.26 -8.68
N ALA A 269 84.85 28.50 -9.16
CA ALA A 269 83.74 29.04 -9.95
C ALA A 269 83.70 28.37 -11.33
N ALA A 270 82.61 27.67 -11.64
CA ALA A 270 82.44 26.96 -12.92
C ALA A 270 81.68 27.80 -13.96
N LYS A 271 81.92 27.53 -15.25
CA LYS A 271 81.13 28.11 -16.35
C LYS A 271 80.42 27.00 -17.10
N VAL A 272 79.10 26.94 -16.96
CA VAL A 272 78.28 25.95 -17.68
C VAL A 272 77.62 26.60 -18.89
N PHE A 273 77.67 25.94 -20.03
CA PHE A 273 77.03 26.37 -21.27
C PHE A 273 75.73 25.60 -21.48
N ILE A 274 74.60 26.31 -21.48
CA ILE A 274 73.27 25.72 -21.66
C ILE A 274 72.53 26.52 -22.72
N ALA A 275 72.06 25.84 -23.77
CA ALA A 275 71.29 26.44 -24.86
C ALA A 275 71.89 27.75 -25.43
N GLY A 276 73.23 27.81 -25.57
CA GLY A 276 73.94 28.96 -26.13
C GLY A 276 74.18 30.14 -25.17
N LYS A 277 73.80 30.03 -23.90
CA LYS A 277 74.11 31.01 -22.84
C LYS A 277 75.11 30.44 -21.84
N THR A 278 76.01 31.30 -21.35
CA THR A 278 76.99 30.94 -20.31
C THR A 278 76.46 31.34 -18.95
N TYR A 279 76.36 30.37 -18.04
CA TYR A 279 76.01 30.59 -16.65
C TYR A 279 77.28 30.48 -15.81
N LYS A 280 77.62 31.56 -15.12
CA LYS A 280 78.68 31.55 -14.12
C LYS A 280 78.10 31.03 -12.84
N ILE A 281 78.80 30.11 -12.18
CA ILE A 281 78.39 29.74 -10.85
C ILE A 281 79.48 29.97 -9.81
N PRO A 282 79.17 30.70 -8.71
CA PRO A 282 80.16 31.03 -7.70
C PRO A 282 80.83 29.82 -7.07
N ALA A 283 82.09 30.02 -6.68
CA ALA A 283 82.86 29.07 -5.89
C ALA A 283 82.09 28.61 -4.64
N GLN A 284 82.23 27.34 -4.28
CA GLN A 284 81.62 26.67 -3.11
C GLN A 284 80.09 26.44 -3.13
N LYS A 285 79.40 26.65 -4.26
CA LYS A 285 77.95 26.39 -4.40
C LYS A 285 77.60 24.97 -4.91
N TYR A 286 78.59 24.09 -5.11
CA TYR A 286 78.45 22.79 -5.80
C TYR A 286 78.79 21.57 -4.97
N ALA A 287 79.24 21.77 -3.73
CA ALA A 287 79.55 20.66 -2.85
C ALA A 287 78.22 20.09 -2.33
N ASP A 288 77.86 18.93 -2.87
CA ASP A 288 76.70 18.08 -2.57
C ASP A 288 75.40 18.35 -3.38
N ASN A 289 75.23 17.54 -4.42
CA ASN A 289 74.00 16.97 -5.01
C ASN A 289 72.70 17.78 -4.93
N ASP A 290 72.68 19.03 -5.40
CA ASP A 290 71.64 19.56 -6.29
C ASP A 290 71.89 21.06 -6.54
N ILE A 291 72.24 21.44 -7.77
CA ILE A 291 72.29 22.85 -8.19
C ILE A 291 71.23 23.06 -9.25
N TYR A 292 70.12 23.66 -8.81
CA TYR A 292 69.08 24.17 -9.70
C TYR A 292 69.45 25.57 -10.19
N ILE A 293 69.76 25.70 -11.48
CA ILE A 293 69.89 26.99 -12.15
C ILE A 293 68.61 27.20 -12.97
N SER A 294 67.64 27.92 -12.43
CA SER A 294 66.52 28.42 -13.24
C SER A 294 67.01 29.58 -14.10
N ALA A 295 66.97 29.40 -15.42
CA ALA A 295 67.18 30.48 -16.36
C ALA A 295 65.88 31.27 -16.49
N GLU A 296 65.58 32.14 -15.53
CA GLU A 296 64.50 33.11 -15.72
C GLU A 296 64.84 34.06 -16.86
N LYS A 297 63.81 34.31 -17.68
CA LYS A 297 63.81 35.24 -18.79
C LYS A 297 64.05 36.64 -18.20
N ASN A 298 65.28 37.14 -18.37
CA ASN A 298 65.74 38.49 -18.04
C ASN A 298 64.64 39.55 -18.13
N GLU A 299 64.27 40.14 -16.97
CA GLU A 299 63.96 41.56 -16.79
C GLU A 299 63.79 41.84 -15.28
N CYS A 300 64.90 42.05 -14.55
CA CYS A 300 65.07 43.08 -13.50
C CYS A 300 66.32 42.84 -12.65
N SER A 301 66.94 43.95 -12.25
CA SER A 301 68.23 44.08 -11.57
C SER A 301 68.22 43.64 -10.11
N SER A 302 69.30 42.94 -9.73
CA SER A 302 69.93 42.76 -8.41
C SER A 302 69.24 43.37 -7.17
N GLU A 303 68.72 42.51 -6.29
CA GLU A 303 69.24 42.23 -4.93
C GLU A 303 68.31 41.21 -4.23
N ASN A 304 68.88 40.08 -3.79
CA ASN A 304 68.30 39.03 -2.94
C ASN A 304 66.95 38.40 -3.36
N ILE A 305 67.03 37.33 -4.16
CA ILE A 305 65.90 36.43 -4.47
C ILE A 305 66.03 35.15 -3.64
N TYR A 306 65.06 34.92 -2.76
CA TYR A 306 64.71 33.60 -2.21
C TYR A 306 63.68 32.98 -3.17
N VAL A 307 63.90 31.73 -3.60
CA VAL A 307 62.95 30.97 -4.42
C VAL A 307 62.08 30.12 -3.49
N ASP A 308 60.79 30.44 -3.45
CA ASP A 308 59.73 29.74 -2.73
C ASP A 308 58.97 28.83 -3.71
N TYR A 309 58.56 27.64 -3.28
CA TYR A 309 57.87 26.67 -4.13
C TYR A 309 56.36 26.95 -4.14
N HIS A 310 55.80 27.02 -5.35
CA HIS A 310 54.37 27.12 -5.63
C HIS A 310 53.55 26.02 -4.93
N LEU A 311 52.72 26.44 -3.97
CA LEU A 311 51.32 26.06 -3.91
C LEU A 311 50.52 27.38 -3.82
N ASP A 312 49.27 27.40 -4.30
CA ASP A 312 48.36 28.54 -4.13
C ASP A 312 47.99 28.74 -2.65
N ARG A 313 48.99 29.12 -1.84
CA ARG A 313 48.92 29.31 -0.41
C ARG A 313 49.45 30.71 -0.12
N TYR A 314 48.64 31.52 0.56
CA TYR A 314 49.16 32.74 1.16
C TYR A 314 49.96 32.32 2.39
N LEU A 315 51.29 32.36 2.29
CA LEU A 315 52.19 32.16 3.43
C LEU A 315 52.53 33.50 4.08
N CYS A 316 52.33 33.59 5.39
CA CYS A 316 52.90 34.65 6.20
C CYS A 316 54.13 34.11 6.95
N TYR A 317 55.27 34.77 6.79
CA TYR A 317 56.52 34.44 7.49
C TYR A 317 56.80 35.44 8.62
N GLY A 318 57.26 34.94 9.76
CA GLY A 318 57.77 35.76 10.85
C GLY A 318 58.77 35.01 11.73
N SER A 319 59.56 35.76 12.49
CA SER A 319 60.54 35.23 13.44
C SER A 319 60.48 36.01 14.73
N SER A 320 60.44 35.31 15.87
CA SER A 320 60.48 35.95 17.20
C SER A 320 61.51 35.25 18.08
N VAL A 321 62.31 36.03 18.80
CA VAL A 321 63.31 35.52 19.75
C VAL A 321 62.77 35.72 21.17
N ALA A 322 62.48 34.64 21.88
CA ALA A 322 62.15 34.72 23.30
C ALA A 322 63.45 34.68 24.11
N ALA A 323 63.86 35.82 24.65
CA ALA A 323 65.00 35.91 25.56
C ALA A 323 64.48 36.07 27.01
N ALA A 324 64.62 34.99 27.79
CA ALA A 324 64.48 34.90 29.25
C ALA A 324 63.06 35.01 29.86
N ASN A 325 62.69 33.95 30.61
CA ASN A 325 61.70 33.85 31.71
C ASN A 325 60.39 34.64 31.60
N ASN A 326 59.81 34.82 30.42
CA ASN A 326 58.57 35.57 30.28
C ASN A 326 57.50 34.75 29.58
N THR A 327 56.47 34.42 30.35
CA THR A 327 55.11 34.05 29.94
C THR A 327 54.39 35.18 29.18
N GLY A 328 55.04 35.88 28.24
CA GLY A 328 54.52 37.17 27.76
C GLY A 328 54.88 37.61 26.34
N SER A 329 55.62 36.82 25.55
CA SER A 329 55.85 37.16 24.14
C SER A 329 54.82 36.47 23.26
N SER A 330 53.73 37.18 22.94
CA SER A 330 52.75 36.69 21.99
C SER A 330 53.16 37.02 20.55
N ILE A 331 52.82 36.15 19.62
CA ILE A 331 53.03 36.36 18.19
C ILE A 331 51.67 36.66 17.58
N THR A 332 51.45 37.85 17.04
CA THR A 332 50.18 38.20 16.40
C THR A 332 50.36 38.26 14.89
N VAL A 333 49.48 37.60 14.14
CA VAL A 333 49.47 37.57 12.67
C VAL A 333 48.13 38.09 12.18
N SER A 334 48.14 39.18 11.40
CA SER A 334 46.93 39.69 10.76
C SER A 334 46.47 38.75 9.65
N THR A 335 45.20 38.37 9.65
CA THR A 335 44.65 37.49 8.63
C THR A 335 44.39 38.25 7.34
N PRO A 336 44.73 37.67 6.17
CA PRO A 336 44.44 38.32 4.89
C PRO A 336 42.92 38.42 4.67
N GLU A 337 42.44 39.57 4.19
CA GLU A 337 41.01 39.84 3.99
C GLU A 337 40.31 38.78 3.14
N ALA A 338 41.02 38.17 2.18
CA ALA A 338 40.48 37.15 1.28
C ALA A 338 39.97 35.87 1.97
N PHE A 339 40.35 35.65 3.23
CA PHE A 339 40.04 34.45 4.01
C PHE A 339 39.09 34.69 5.19
N ARG A 340 38.80 35.95 5.54
CA ARG A 340 38.02 36.29 6.75
C ARG A 340 36.59 35.75 6.76
N ASP A 341 35.94 35.62 5.60
CA ASP A 341 34.54 35.19 5.47
C ASP A 341 34.37 33.78 4.86
N LYS A 342 35.40 32.94 4.93
CA LYS A 342 35.38 31.59 4.35
C LYS A 342 35.74 30.54 5.40
N SER A 343 35.24 29.33 5.20
CA SER A 343 35.80 28.15 5.88
C SER A 343 37.22 27.93 5.39
N VAL A 344 38.20 27.88 6.30
CA VAL A 344 39.62 27.81 5.99
C VAL A 344 40.30 26.88 6.98
N THR A 345 41.23 26.06 6.49
CA THR A 345 42.15 25.32 7.34
C THR A 345 43.47 26.09 7.46
N VAL A 346 43.83 26.44 8.68
CA VAL A 346 45.11 27.05 9.02
C VAL A 346 46.10 25.97 9.39
N ILE A 347 47.26 25.97 8.74
CA ILE A 347 48.41 25.17 9.17
C ILE A 347 49.41 26.10 9.83
N LEU A 348 49.71 25.83 11.09
CA LEU A 348 50.80 26.47 11.79
C LEU A 348 51.98 25.51 11.78
N HIS A 349 53.09 25.94 11.17
CA HIS A 349 54.35 25.23 11.20
C HIS A 349 55.32 26.02 12.08
N ILE A 350 55.81 25.40 13.16
CA ILE A 350 56.80 25.99 14.06
C ILE A 350 58.07 25.15 13.98
N ARG A 351 59.19 25.82 13.71
CA ARG A 351 60.52 25.23 13.82
C ARG A 351 61.22 25.81 15.04
N ILE A 352 61.71 24.92 15.88
CA ILE A 352 62.32 25.24 17.18
C ILE A 352 63.79 24.88 17.12
N LYS A 353 64.64 25.82 17.52
CA LYS A 353 66.06 25.56 17.75
C LYS A 353 66.37 25.82 19.22
N ASP A 354 66.76 24.76 19.93
CA ASP A 354 67.26 24.83 21.30
C ASP A 354 68.78 24.59 21.32
N ASP A 355 69.50 25.43 22.06
CA ASP A 355 70.94 25.29 22.32
C ASP A 355 71.22 24.63 23.70
N SER A 356 70.18 24.21 24.43
CA SER A 356 70.27 23.68 25.79
C SER A 356 70.30 22.14 25.88
N LYS A 357 70.91 21.60 26.95
CA LYS A 357 70.97 20.16 27.26
C LYS A 357 69.78 19.66 28.10
N CYS A 358 68.74 20.48 28.27
CA CYS A 358 67.60 20.18 29.13
C CYS A 358 66.42 19.64 28.31
N ALA A 359 65.48 18.99 28.99
CA ALA A 359 64.23 18.57 28.39
C ALA A 359 63.14 19.61 28.68
N HIS A 360 62.39 20.01 27.65
CA HIS A 360 61.33 21.03 27.75
C HIS A 360 59.98 20.44 27.37
N ASP A 361 58.94 20.80 28.12
CA ASP A 361 57.56 20.67 27.68
C ASP A 361 57.11 22.02 27.15
N LEU A 362 57.05 22.11 25.82
CA LEU A 362 56.59 23.31 25.14
C LEU A 362 55.11 23.19 24.85
N GLU A 363 54.36 24.24 25.19
CA GLU A 363 52.94 24.33 24.95
C GLU A 363 52.64 25.59 24.14
N PHE A 364 51.92 25.46 23.03
CA PHE A 364 51.43 26.60 22.26
C PHE A 364 49.92 26.68 22.37
N THR A 365 49.45 27.88 22.67
CA THR A 365 48.03 28.21 22.76
C THR A 365 47.71 29.27 21.72
N ILE A 366 46.62 29.06 20.98
CA ILE A 366 46.08 30.06 20.05
C ILE A 366 44.90 30.74 20.72
N ASP A 367 44.91 32.08 20.72
CA ASP A 367 43.76 32.89 21.11
C ASP A 367 43.09 33.46 19.86
N ASP A 368 41.79 33.18 19.75
CA ASP A 368 40.90 33.72 18.73
C ASP A 368 40.07 34.84 19.37
N THR A 369 40.52 36.08 19.20
CA THR A 369 39.86 37.25 19.80
C THR A 369 38.58 37.69 19.06
N SER A 370 38.00 36.88 18.15
CA SER A 370 36.76 37.26 17.45
C SER A 370 35.46 36.91 18.19
N VAL A 371 35.53 36.35 19.40
CA VAL A 371 34.34 36.04 20.20
C VAL A 371 34.11 37.11 21.28
N ASP A 372 33.12 37.96 21.01
CA ASP A 372 32.35 38.78 21.96
C ASP A 372 32.97 40.12 22.42
N SER A 373 32.90 41.15 21.57
CA SER A 373 33.01 42.55 22.00
C SER A 373 31.73 43.01 22.72
N VAL A 374 31.38 42.41 23.87
CA VAL A 374 30.45 43.01 24.82
C VAL A 374 30.87 42.71 26.27
N GLY A 375 31.52 43.69 26.90
CA GLY A 375 31.47 43.83 28.35
C GLY A 375 32.72 43.39 29.13
N THR A 376 33.47 44.39 29.56
CA THR A 376 34.07 44.52 30.90
C THR A 376 34.27 43.25 31.75
N GLY A 377 35.53 42.88 31.93
CA GLY A 377 36.09 42.59 33.25
C GLY A 377 35.74 41.24 33.90
N SER A 378 36.79 40.67 34.50
CA SER A 378 36.82 39.44 35.30
C SER A 378 36.68 38.15 34.49
N GLY A 379 37.78 37.40 34.48
CA GLY A 379 37.83 36.04 33.96
C GLY A 379 36.74 35.19 34.60
N ASP A 380 36.17 34.34 33.75
CA ASP A 380 35.66 33.00 34.04
C ASP A 380 34.89 32.56 32.78
N GLY A 381 35.63 31.98 31.83
CA GLY A 381 35.12 31.08 30.81
C GLY A 381 34.06 31.62 29.84
N LYS A 382 34.50 32.27 28.76
CA LYS A 382 33.76 32.31 27.49
C LYS A 382 34.71 32.11 26.30
N SER A 383 34.94 30.83 25.99
CA SER A 383 35.30 30.24 24.69
C SER A 383 36.12 31.10 23.71
N ALA A 384 37.38 31.37 24.03
CA ALA A 384 38.39 31.26 22.98
C ALA A 384 38.62 29.76 22.78
N ASP A 385 38.45 29.24 21.57
CA ASP A 385 38.78 27.84 21.29
C ASP A 385 40.29 27.69 21.40
N PHE A 386 40.76 27.33 22.59
CA PHE A 386 42.17 27.14 22.87
C PHE A 386 42.63 25.83 22.27
N TYR A 387 43.35 25.92 21.17
CA TYR A 387 44.03 24.77 20.61
C TYR A 387 45.41 24.63 21.24
N LYS A 388 45.60 23.53 21.98
CA LYS A 388 46.85 23.19 22.64
C LYS A 388 47.68 22.26 21.77
N MET A 389 48.92 22.65 21.49
CA MET A 389 49.94 21.74 21.00
C MET A 389 51.00 21.54 22.08
N SER A 390 51.46 20.30 22.28
CA SER A 390 52.56 20.04 23.20
C SER A 390 53.51 18.96 22.70
N GLU A 391 54.81 19.19 22.85
CA GLU A 391 55.85 18.19 22.58
C GLU A 391 56.97 18.29 23.63
N HIS A 392 57.53 17.12 23.96
CA HIS A 392 58.68 17.01 24.84
C HIS A 392 59.96 17.03 24.00
N ILE A 393 60.80 18.04 24.18
CA ILE A 393 62.01 18.25 23.38
C ILE A 393 63.25 18.08 24.27
N SER A 394 64.25 17.30 23.83
CA SER A 394 65.52 17.12 24.57
C SER A 394 66.73 17.05 23.64
N GLY A 395 67.74 17.89 23.87
CA GLY A 395 69.03 17.87 23.16
C GLY A 395 69.21 18.98 22.09
N LEU A 396 70.43 19.08 21.53
CA LEU A 396 70.76 20.01 20.44
C LEU A 396 70.22 19.47 19.10
N THR A 397 68.92 19.64 18.88
CA THR A 397 68.22 19.20 17.68
C THR A 397 67.18 20.23 17.26
N THR A 398 67.01 20.40 15.95
CA THR A 398 65.91 21.20 15.39
C THR A 398 64.64 20.36 15.42
N HIS A 399 63.55 20.86 16.00
CA HIS A 399 62.25 20.19 16.03
C HIS A 399 61.24 20.94 15.17
N GLU A 400 60.30 20.20 14.57
CA GLU A 400 59.23 20.73 13.72
C GLU A 400 57.87 20.30 14.25
N LEU A 401 57.04 21.29 14.54
CA LEU A 401 55.67 21.12 15.03
C LEU A 401 54.69 21.62 13.99
N ASN A 402 53.74 20.76 13.63
CA ASN A 402 52.69 21.08 12.68
C ASN A 402 51.32 20.86 13.32
N SER A 403 50.45 21.85 13.22
CA SER A 403 49.05 21.75 13.62
C SER A 403 48.12 22.26 12.54
N PHE A 404 46.93 21.68 12.53
CA PHE A 404 45.85 21.98 11.60
C PHE A 404 44.66 22.47 12.41
N PHE A 405 44.15 23.65 12.06
CA PHE A 405 42.98 24.26 12.69
C PHE A 405 41.97 24.59 11.60
N SER A 406 40.73 24.15 11.76
CA SER A 406 39.66 24.49 10.82
C SER A 406 38.77 25.55 11.43
N TYR A 407 38.61 26.66 10.70
CA TYR A 407 37.75 27.77 11.07
C TYR A 407 36.63 27.89 10.05
N ASP A 408 35.39 28.05 10.49
CA ASP A 408 34.27 28.40 9.59
C ASP A 408 34.33 29.88 9.16
N ARG A 409 34.93 30.72 10.00
CA ARG A 409 35.20 32.13 9.75
C ARG A 409 36.45 32.55 10.51
N LEU A 410 37.45 33.10 9.83
CA LEU A 410 38.73 33.48 10.44
C LEU A 410 38.65 34.84 11.16
N PRO A 411 39.19 34.98 12.39
CA PRO A 411 39.35 36.28 13.02
C PRO A 411 40.23 37.23 12.21
N ASN A 412 40.19 38.53 12.53
CA ASN A 412 41.06 39.53 11.89
C ASN A 412 42.54 39.34 12.23
N GLU A 413 42.83 38.81 13.41
CA GLU A 413 44.17 38.54 13.91
C GLU A 413 44.17 37.22 14.67
N LEU A 414 45.25 36.45 14.53
CA LEU A 414 45.51 35.27 15.34
C LEU A 414 46.69 35.56 16.24
N THR A 415 46.55 35.27 17.54
CA THR A 415 47.64 35.47 18.50
C THR A 415 48.08 34.14 19.08
N PHE A 416 49.38 33.84 18.98
CA PHE A 416 50.01 32.62 19.47
C PHE A 416 50.78 32.93 20.75
N TYR A 417 50.54 32.14 21.79
CA TYR A 417 51.21 32.23 23.08
C TYR A 417 52.09 30.99 23.29
N PRO A 418 53.42 31.14 23.22
CA PRO A 418 54.33 30.10 23.68
C PRO A 418 54.30 30.07 25.22
N HIS A 419 54.07 28.88 25.76
CA HIS A 419 54.15 28.57 27.18
C HIS A 419 55.29 27.57 27.38
N GLU A 420 56.29 27.98 28.15
CA GLU A 420 57.35 27.10 28.63
C GLU A 420 56.96 26.61 30.02
N ASN A 421 56.58 25.34 30.14
CA ASN A 421 56.34 24.71 31.44
C ASN A 421 57.66 24.14 31.99
N SER A 422 58.65 25.00 32.26
CA SER A 422 59.92 24.57 32.86
C SER A 422 60.15 25.17 34.25
N LEU A 423 60.72 24.35 35.14
CA LEU A 423 61.13 24.71 36.50
C LEU A 423 62.56 25.28 36.48
N GLY A 424 62.82 26.43 35.83
CA GLY A 424 64.16 27.04 35.89
C GLY A 424 64.38 28.24 34.97
N THR A 425 65.36 29.09 35.32
CA THR A 425 65.76 30.25 34.51
C THR A 425 66.63 29.81 33.33
N HIS A 426 66.11 29.85 32.11
CA HIS A 426 66.84 29.45 30.90
C HIS A 426 66.83 30.57 29.84
N GLN A 427 67.92 30.68 29.08
CA GLN A 427 68.06 31.64 27.98
C GLN A 427 68.13 30.90 26.64
N GLY A 428 67.23 31.25 25.71
CA GLY A 428 67.51 31.18 24.27
C GLY A 428 66.85 30.06 23.45
N ILE A 429 65.52 29.90 23.52
CA ILE A 429 64.81 29.15 22.49
C ILE A 429 64.43 30.09 21.33
N LEU A 430 64.87 29.73 20.12
CA LEU A 430 64.52 30.46 18.90
C LEU A 430 63.39 29.75 18.18
N TYR A 431 62.30 30.47 17.91
CA TYR A 431 61.16 29.97 17.16
C TYR A 431 61.06 30.71 15.82
N THR A 432 60.97 29.94 14.74
CA THR A 432 60.54 30.45 13.43
C THR A 432 59.21 29.82 13.10
N TYR A 433 58.26 30.61 12.63
CA TYR A 433 56.92 30.12 12.32
C TYR A 433 56.49 30.47 10.89
N SER A 434 55.61 29.64 10.36
CA SER A 434 54.93 29.86 9.10
C SER A 434 53.44 29.56 9.28
N VAL A 435 52.59 30.51 8.92
CA VAL A 435 51.13 30.32 8.91
C VAL A 435 50.68 30.16 7.47
N ILE A 436 49.94 29.09 7.22
CA ILE A 436 49.48 28.71 5.89
C ILE A 436 47.95 28.66 5.92
N TYR A 437 47.29 29.38 5.02
CA TYR A 437 45.83 29.34 4.85
C TYR A 437 45.45 28.45 3.66
N LEU A 438 44.62 27.43 3.90
CA LEU A 438 44.07 26.53 2.89
C LEU A 438 42.56 26.75 2.78
N LYS A 439 42.11 27.15 1.60
CA LYS A 439 40.69 27.38 1.29
C LYS A 439 39.93 26.06 1.11
#